data_AF-A0A6I7X9F4-F1
#
_entry.id   AF-A0A6I7X9F4-F1
#
_cell.length_a   1.000
_cell.length_b   1.000
_cell.length_c   1.000
_cell.angle_alpha   90.00
_cell.angle_beta   90.00
_cell.angle_gamma   90.00
#
_symmetry.space_group_name_H-M   'P 1'
#
loop_
_entity.id
_entity.type
_entity.pdbx_description
1 polymer ?
#
loop_
_entity_poly.entity_id
_entity_poly.type
_entity_poly.pdbx_seq_one_letter_code
_entity_poly.pdbx_strand_id
1 'polypeptide(L)'
;MSFFSFNGKRNPNVIPLQGKKRPAWAPLERTFLEVPHYPGGRLIRTQTKMRKIIVPVSLLYDSMEEAEKLKEEIADWLITDQPQELVFDDEKDRTYLAVIDEAFDPEQLVNLGEGVLTFVCPMPYKLGETNTHKFTQEWSTETTSYFTNKGSVETPALIEMNVKKPSTFLDVWFGEYPHNRDYFRIGYPLTVEETTVQERERVMWDEMATPIGWIPVTGQFDDMKGTGSFKSRGGYALYCEDYGKEVGFYGAIAKKNIPGGPLQDFEMEAWMTLKSKNIGEMGRVEVLLLDEASNVVARINMNDLYATAEITRAHMKIGNSGTPNSFRKLLDTSGYYSTTFNQFRGRLRIARRGKVWSVYVAKFIDGTEKDGASLVERWIDETGNPMTERKIAQVMISICKWDNHQPVNEIQIDDLKFWKVNKVPSNTQPYIFDTGDKIVIDTEKSLVTINGKNAINIKEFFSNFPVVIRGENRIDIMPPDVNATISYRERYR
;
A
#
# COMPACT_ATOMS: atom_id res chain seq x y z
N MET A 1 -38.89 17.22 -10.54
CA MET A 1 -38.68 16.37 -9.35
C MET A 1 -37.19 16.23 -9.13
N SER A 2 -36.71 16.37 -7.90
CA SER A 2 -35.29 16.17 -7.57
C SER A 2 -35.10 14.69 -7.26
N PHE A 3 -34.36 14.00 -8.10
CA PHE A 3 -33.96 12.62 -7.87
C PHE A 3 -32.73 12.58 -6.96
N PHE A 4 -32.41 11.39 -6.44
CA PHE A 4 -31.16 11.12 -5.75
C PHE A 4 -30.43 9.95 -6.41
N SER A 5 -29.12 9.90 -6.25
CA SER A 5 -28.29 8.72 -6.52
C SER A 5 -27.67 8.23 -5.23
N PHE A 6 -27.63 6.91 -5.07
CA PHE A 6 -26.99 6.25 -3.95
C PHE A 6 -25.98 5.23 -4.49
N ASN A 7 -24.73 5.31 -4.01
CA ASN A 7 -23.62 4.49 -4.48
C ASN A 7 -23.45 4.54 -6.02
N GLY A 8 -23.56 5.74 -6.60
CA GLY A 8 -23.48 5.98 -8.06
C GLY A 8 -24.64 5.44 -8.90
N LYS A 9 -25.59 4.70 -8.29
CA LYS A 9 -26.75 4.11 -8.97
C LYS A 9 -28.01 4.93 -8.74
N ARG A 10 -28.99 4.73 -9.64
CA ARG A 10 -30.35 5.30 -9.58
C ARG A 10 -31.35 4.21 -9.95
N ASN A 11 -32.54 4.26 -9.36
CA ASN A 11 -33.65 3.40 -9.77
C ASN A 11 -34.78 4.27 -10.37
N PRO A 12 -35.10 4.13 -11.66
CA PRO A 12 -36.13 4.96 -12.31
C PRO A 12 -37.55 4.74 -11.76
N ASN A 13 -37.79 3.57 -11.14
CA ASN A 13 -39.09 3.20 -10.58
C ASN A 13 -39.30 3.73 -9.14
N VAL A 14 -38.29 4.38 -8.56
CA VAL A 14 -38.34 4.99 -7.22
C VAL A 14 -38.35 6.51 -7.37
N ILE A 15 -39.52 7.12 -7.26
CA ILE A 15 -39.72 8.56 -7.48
C ILE A 15 -39.77 9.29 -6.15
N PRO A 16 -38.82 10.19 -5.84
CA PRO A 16 -38.91 11.02 -4.63
C PRO A 16 -40.11 11.97 -4.68
N LEU A 17 -40.91 11.93 -3.62
CA LEU A 17 -42.09 12.78 -3.44
C LEU A 17 -41.73 14.13 -2.79
N GLN A 18 -42.70 15.03 -2.71
CA GLN A 18 -42.59 16.23 -1.89
C GLN A 18 -42.53 15.86 -0.39
N GLY A 19 -41.94 16.72 0.43
CA GLY A 19 -41.83 16.50 1.88
C GLY A 19 -40.52 15.84 2.33
N LYS A 20 -39.50 15.75 1.46
CA LYS A 20 -38.14 15.37 1.85
C LYS A 20 -37.66 16.21 3.04
N LYS A 21 -37.28 15.55 4.15
CA LYS A 21 -36.72 16.23 5.32
C LYS A 21 -35.20 16.09 5.29
N ARG A 22 -34.56 17.17 4.84
CA ARG A 22 -33.11 17.36 4.84
C ARG A 22 -32.80 18.54 5.76
N PRO A 23 -32.57 18.30 7.06
CA PRO A 23 -32.37 19.38 8.01
C PRO A 23 -31.11 20.18 7.64
N ALA A 24 -31.15 21.50 7.85
CA ALA A 24 -30.05 22.40 7.51
C ALA A 24 -28.77 22.12 8.31
N TRP A 25 -28.91 21.58 9.53
CA TRP A 25 -27.83 21.07 10.36
C TRP A 25 -28.23 19.71 10.95
N ALA A 26 -27.24 18.90 11.30
CA ALA A 26 -27.50 17.67 12.05
C ALA A 26 -27.92 17.95 13.50
N PRO A 27 -28.66 17.06 14.17
CA PRO A 27 -29.13 17.29 15.53
C PRO A 27 -27.99 17.64 16.50
N LEU A 28 -28.23 18.59 17.39
CA LEU A 28 -27.26 19.06 18.38
C LEU A 28 -27.67 18.59 19.77
N GLU A 29 -26.79 17.88 20.46
CA GLU A 29 -26.93 17.62 21.89
C GLU A 29 -26.09 18.64 22.66
N ARG A 30 -26.71 19.33 23.63
CA ARG A 30 -26.04 20.35 24.45
C ARG A 30 -26.16 20.02 25.92
N THR A 31 -25.06 20.19 26.64
CA THR A 31 -25.01 20.09 28.10
C THR A 31 -24.84 21.48 28.69
N PHE A 32 -25.73 21.86 29.61
CA PHE A 32 -25.70 23.13 30.31
C PHE A 32 -25.44 22.90 31.81
N LEU A 33 -24.61 23.76 32.41
CA LEU A 33 -24.43 23.86 33.85
C LEU A 33 -25.25 25.04 34.37
N GLU A 34 -26.21 24.76 35.24
CA GLU A 34 -27.00 25.76 35.93
C GLU A 34 -26.62 25.76 37.42
N VAL A 35 -26.40 26.94 38.01
CA VAL A 35 -26.02 27.09 39.42
C VAL A 35 -26.99 28.04 40.13
N PRO A 36 -27.31 27.79 41.41
CA PRO A 36 -28.19 28.67 42.18
C PRO A 36 -27.68 30.13 42.18
N HIS A 37 -28.62 31.08 42.10
CA HIS A 37 -28.36 32.53 42.08
C HIS A 37 -27.59 33.06 40.86
N TYR A 38 -27.43 32.28 39.78
CA TYR A 38 -26.94 32.75 38.49
C TYR A 38 -28.05 32.62 37.42
N PRO A 39 -28.56 33.73 36.86
CA PRO A 39 -29.54 33.66 35.77
C PRO A 39 -28.97 32.98 34.52
N GLY A 40 -29.62 31.88 34.11
CA GLY A 40 -29.25 31.10 32.92
C GLY A 40 -28.25 29.97 33.18
N GLY A 41 -27.85 29.27 32.12
CA GLY A 41 -26.90 28.16 32.16
C GLY A 41 -25.65 28.42 31.34
N ARG A 42 -24.51 27.89 31.79
CA ARG A 42 -23.27 27.88 31.01
C ARG A 42 -23.25 26.67 30.08
N LEU A 43 -23.06 26.89 28.77
CA LEU A 43 -22.90 25.81 27.80
C LEU A 43 -21.56 25.10 28.04
N ILE A 44 -21.61 23.85 28.49
CA ILE A 44 -20.43 23.03 28.77
C ILE A 44 -19.97 22.28 27.53
N ARG A 45 -20.92 21.76 26.74
CA ARG A 45 -20.62 20.90 25.59
C ARG A 45 -21.69 21.05 24.52
N THR A 46 -21.27 21.08 23.25
CA THR A 46 -22.14 20.85 22.10
C THR A 46 -21.59 19.65 21.33
N GLN A 47 -22.43 18.66 21.06
CA GLN A 47 -22.10 17.50 20.24
C GLN A 47 -23.05 17.42 19.05
N THR A 48 -22.50 17.42 17.84
CA THR A 48 -23.25 17.14 16.62
C THR A 48 -23.50 15.64 16.51
N LYS A 49 -24.76 15.22 16.38
CA LYS A 49 -25.16 13.82 16.24
C LYS A 49 -25.27 13.42 14.77
N MET A 50 -25.46 12.13 14.53
CA MET A 50 -25.71 11.58 13.19
C MET A 50 -26.87 12.31 12.52
N ARG A 51 -26.72 12.60 11.23
CA ARG A 51 -27.76 13.28 10.45
C ARG A 51 -28.72 12.23 9.90
N LYS A 52 -30.02 12.42 10.10
CA LYS A 52 -31.06 11.63 9.42
C LYS A 52 -31.59 12.41 8.22
N ILE A 53 -31.72 11.74 7.07
CA ILE A 53 -32.32 12.28 5.86
C ILE A 53 -33.51 11.40 5.53
N ILE A 54 -34.69 12.01 5.49
CA ILE A 54 -35.95 11.30 5.26
C ILE A 54 -36.41 11.65 3.85
N VAL A 55 -36.56 10.62 3.01
CA VAL A 55 -36.95 10.75 1.61
C VAL A 55 -38.25 9.98 1.40
N PRO A 56 -39.41 10.65 1.42
CA PRO A 56 -40.65 10.06 0.93
C PRO A 56 -40.49 9.70 -0.54
N VAL A 57 -40.88 8.48 -0.91
CA VAL A 57 -40.77 7.95 -2.27
C VAL A 57 -42.08 7.29 -2.69
N SER A 58 -42.32 7.32 -3.99
CA SER A 58 -43.34 6.52 -4.64
C SER A 58 -42.70 5.47 -5.52
N LEU A 59 -43.28 4.28 -5.54
CA LEU A 59 -42.85 3.13 -6.32
C LEU A 59 -43.81 2.95 -7.49
N LEU A 60 -43.27 2.86 -8.71
CA LEU A 60 -44.05 2.56 -9.91
C LEU A 60 -43.86 1.10 -10.30
N TYR A 61 -44.97 0.39 -10.50
CA TYR A 61 -45.02 -1.01 -10.94
C TYR A 61 -46.36 -1.29 -11.63
N ASP A 62 -46.41 -2.27 -12.53
CA ASP A 62 -47.63 -2.59 -13.29
C ASP A 62 -48.45 -3.72 -12.65
N SER A 63 -47.86 -4.47 -11.71
CA SER A 63 -48.53 -5.53 -10.96
C SER A 63 -48.00 -5.71 -9.53
N MET A 64 -48.76 -6.41 -8.68
CA MET A 64 -48.32 -6.77 -7.34
C MET A 64 -47.08 -7.69 -7.34
N GLU A 65 -46.91 -8.54 -8.35
CA GLU A 65 -45.71 -9.38 -8.47
C GLU A 65 -44.47 -8.52 -8.76
N GLU A 66 -44.60 -7.53 -9.64
CA GLU A 66 -43.54 -6.57 -9.92
C GLU A 66 -43.25 -5.67 -8.71
N ALA A 67 -44.27 -5.33 -7.91
CA ALA A 67 -44.09 -4.57 -6.69
C ALA A 67 -43.16 -5.28 -5.70
N GLU A 68 -43.30 -6.60 -5.53
CA GLU A 68 -42.39 -7.38 -4.66
C GLU A 68 -40.98 -7.49 -5.23
N LYS A 69 -40.83 -7.71 -6.54
CA LYS A 69 -39.51 -7.70 -7.20
C LYS A 69 -38.82 -6.36 -7.06
N LEU A 70 -39.55 -5.25 -7.19
CA LEU A 70 -39.01 -3.91 -7.00
C LEU A 70 -38.52 -3.68 -5.57
N LYS A 71 -39.17 -4.26 -4.54
CA LYS A 71 -38.67 -4.21 -3.15
C LYS A 71 -37.33 -4.93 -3.02
N GLU A 72 -37.18 -6.11 -3.64
CA GLU A 72 -35.90 -6.84 -3.67
C GLU A 72 -34.80 -6.03 -4.37
N GLU A 73 -35.11 -5.39 -5.50
CA GLU A 73 -34.17 -4.50 -6.22
C GLU A 73 -33.76 -3.28 -5.39
N ILE A 74 -34.70 -2.67 -4.65
CA ILE A 74 -34.43 -1.54 -3.75
C ILE A 74 -33.54 -2.01 -2.60
N ALA A 75 -33.79 -3.20 -2.04
CA ALA A 75 -32.97 -3.78 -0.99
C ALA A 75 -31.53 -4.03 -1.47
N ASP A 76 -31.33 -4.67 -2.62
CA ASP A 76 -30.02 -4.90 -3.24
C ASP A 76 -29.28 -3.58 -3.56
N TRP A 77 -30.03 -2.54 -3.92
CA TRP A 77 -29.44 -1.23 -4.21
C TRP A 77 -29.03 -0.45 -2.95
N LEU A 78 -29.90 -0.37 -1.94
CA LEU A 78 -29.75 0.54 -0.81
C LEU A 78 -29.08 -0.07 0.42
N ILE A 79 -29.16 -1.39 0.60
CA ILE A 79 -28.54 -2.07 1.75
C ILE A 79 -27.04 -2.26 1.47
N THR A 80 -26.21 -1.61 2.28
CA THR A 80 -24.75 -1.62 2.12
C THR A 80 -24.06 -1.76 3.47
N ASP A 81 -22.98 -2.53 3.53
CA ASP A 81 -22.22 -2.76 4.78
C ASP A 81 -21.49 -1.51 5.30
N GLN A 82 -21.21 -0.55 4.43
CA GLN A 82 -20.44 0.66 4.74
C GLN A 82 -21.13 1.90 4.16
N PRO A 83 -20.99 3.09 4.77
CA PRO A 83 -21.58 4.32 4.26
C PRO A 83 -21.18 4.59 2.81
N GLN A 84 -22.16 4.85 1.95
CA GLN A 84 -21.98 5.17 0.54
C GLN A 84 -22.40 6.60 0.21
N GLU A 85 -21.96 7.07 -0.95
CA GLU A 85 -22.28 8.42 -1.43
C GLU A 85 -23.76 8.53 -1.81
N LEU A 86 -24.45 9.46 -1.14
CA LEU A 86 -25.81 9.90 -1.42
C LEU A 86 -25.77 11.33 -1.96
N VAL A 87 -26.23 11.53 -3.20
CA VAL A 87 -26.21 12.82 -3.90
C VAL A 87 -27.61 13.16 -4.39
N PHE A 88 -28.03 14.40 -4.19
CA PHE A 88 -29.34 14.90 -4.65
C PHE A 88 -29.19 15.82 -5.86
N ASP A 89 -30.12 15.73 -6.81
CA ASP A 89 -30.06 16.51 -8.05
C ASP A 89 -30.22 18.03 -7.87
N ASP A 90 -30.77 18.45 -6.72
CA ASP A 90 -30.92 19.86 -6.38
C ASP A 90 -29.69 20.45 -5.67
N GLU A 91 -28.70 19.62 -5.32
CA GLU A 91 -27.46 20.01 -4.63
C GLU A 91 -26.31 19.10 -5.10
N LYS A 92 -26.05 19.06 -6.41
CA LYS A 92 -25.13 18.10 -7.05
C LYS A 92 -23.66 18.25 -6.62
N ASP A 93 -23.30 19.44 -6.15
CA ASP A 93 -21.97 19.78 -5.64
C ASP A 93 -21.78 19.39 -4.17
N ARG A 94 -22.77 18.71 -3.55
CA ARG A 94 -22.68 18.18 -2.19
C ARG A 94 -23.04 16.71 -2.13
N THR A 95 -22.26 15.97 -1.35
CA THR A 95 -22.41 14.54 -1.14
C THR A 95 -22.60 14.24 0.34
N TYR A 96 -23.48 13.30 0.67
CA TYR A 96 -23.60 12.73 2.01
C TYR A 96 -22.98 11.34 2.02
N LEU A 97 -22.35 10.94 3.13
CA LEU A 97 -22.00 9.54 3.36
C LEU A 97 -23.08 8.92 4.23
N ALA A 98 -23.89 8.02 3.66
CA ALA A 98 -25.10 7.51 4.29
C ALA A 98 -25.20 5.98 4.19
N VAL A 99 -25.94 5.40 5.12
CA VAL A 99 -26.48 4.04 5.06
C VAL A 99 -28.00 4.13 5.13
N ILE A 100 -28.70 3.20 4.48
CA ILE A 100 -30.13 3.04 4.73
C ILE A 100 -30.33 2.46 6.14
N ASP A 101 -31.32 2.97 6.85
CA ASP A 101 -31.68 2.53 8.20
C ASP A 101 -33.20 2.40 8.28
N GLU A 102 -33.68 1.66 9.28
CA GLU A 102 -35.08 1.31 9.48
C GLU A 102 -35.65 0.36 8.40
N ALA A 103 -36.78 -0.28 8.71
CA ALA A 103 -37.49 -1.13 7.75
C ALA A 103 -38.20 -0.25 6.72
N PHE A 104 -38.15 -0.65 5.45
CA PHE A 104 -38.90 0.00 4.38
C PHE A 104 -40.16 -0.82 4.07
N ASP A 105 -41.30 -0.37 4.60
CA ASP A 105 -42.61 -1.00 4.40
C ASP A 105 -43.56 -0.01 3.70
N PRO A 106 -43.51 0.06 2.35
CA PRO A 106 -44.34 0.99 1.59
C PRO A 106 -45.80 0.51 1.54
N GLU A 107 -46.75 1.43 1.69
CA GLU A 107 -48.16 1.19 1.41
C GLU A 107 -48.34 0.88 -0.08
N GLN A 108 -48.92 -0.27 -0.40
CA GLN A 108 -49.09 -0.74 -1.78
C GLN A 108 -50.52 -0.52 -2.27
N LEU A 109 -50.66 0.23 -3.36
CA LEU A 109 -51.85 0.34 -4.19
C LEU A 109 -51.65 -0.44 -5.50
N VAL A 110 -52.70 -0.56 -6.32
CA VAL A 110 -52.76 -1.43 -7.51
C VAL A 110 -51.55 -1.26 -8.45
N ASN A 111 -51.11 -0.03 -8.71
CA ASN A 111 -50.00 0.31 -9.61
C ASN A 111 -49.05 1.36 -9.02
N LEU A 112 -49.12 1.58 -7.70
CA LEU A 112 -48.40 2.65 -7.02
C LEU A 112 -48.10 2.23 -5.58
N GLY A 113 -46.84 2.31 -5.17
CA GLY A 113 -46.46 2.23 -3.75
C GLY A 113 -46.11 3.60 -3.20
N GLU A 114 -46.33 3.85 -1.92
CA GLU A 114 -45.81 5.02 -1.22
C GLU A 114 -45.10 4.61 0.07
N GLY A 115 -43.91 5.14 0.30
CA GLY A 115 -43.12 4.80 1.48
C GLY A 115 -42.11 5.88 1.82
N VAL A 116 -41.35 5.64 2.89
CA VAL A 116 -40.35 6.59 3.37
C VAL A 116 -39.01 5.89 3.56
N LEU A 117 -37.99 6.36 2.85
CA LEU A 117 -36.62 5.94 3.03
C LEU A 117 -35.95 6.80 4.11
N THR A 118 -35.38 6.16 5.14
CA THR A 118 -34.61 6.82 6.19
C THR A 118 -33.12 6.54 5.98
N PHE A 119 -32.37 7.56 5.56
CA PHE A 119 -30.92 7.48 5.48
C PHE A 119 -30.29 8.05 6.75
N VAL A 120 -29.31 7.34 7.31
CA VAL A 120 -28.49 7.80 8.42
C VAL A 120 -27.10 8.13 7.90
N CYS A 121 -26.60 9.33 8.20
CA CYS A 121 -25.24 9.75 7.94
C CYS A 121 -24.44 9.70 9.25
N PRO A 122 -23.57 8.70 9.45
CA PRO A 122 -22.71 8.62 10.63
C PRO A 122 -21.81 9.84 10.77
N MET A 123 -21.23 10.28 9.65
CA MET A 123 -20.60 11.59 9.53
C MET A 123 -21.65 12.63 9.14
N PRO A 124 -21.95 13.63 9.98
CA PRO A 124 -23.10 14.52 9.79
C PRO A 124 -22.91 15.59 8.71
N TYR A 125 -21.69 15.76 8.20
CA TYR A 125 -21.33 16.85 7.29
C TYR A 125 -21.61 16.48 5.83
N LYS A 126 -21.97 17.48 5.01
CA LYS A 126 -21.94 17.34 3.55
C LYS A 126 -20.51 17.49 3.07
N LEU A 127 -20.11 16.66 2.12
CA LEU A 127 -18.80 16.73 1.47
C LEU A 127 -18.90 17.53 0.17
N GLY A 128 -17.95 18.42 -0.04
CA GLY A 128 -17.68 19.02 -1.34
C GLY A 128 -16.80 18.12 -2.23
N GLU A 129 -16.24 18.75 -3.25
CA GLU A 129 -15.24 18.14 -4.13
C GLU A 129 -13.90 17.92 -3.40
N THR A 130 -13.09 17.00 -3.94
CA THR A 130 -11.71 16.79 -3.47
C THR A 130 -10.83 17.90 -4.01
N ASN A 131 -10.21 18.65 -3.11
CA ASN A 131 -9.24 19.70 -3.43
C ASN A 131 -7.84 19.12 -3.23
N THR A 132 -6.95 19.32 -4.22
CA THR A 132 -5.56 18.86 -4.17
C THR A 132 -4.61 20.03 -4.42
N HIS A 133 -3.66 20.23 -3.51
CA HIS A 133 -2.65 21.26 -3.60
C HIS A 133 -1.26 20.64 -3.60
N LYS A 134 -0.37 21.19 -4.42
CA LYS A 134 1.05 20.83 -4.41
C LYS A 134 1.77 21.64 -3.36
N PHE A 135 2.85 21.08 -2.82
CA PHE A 135 3.79 21.86 -2.04
C PHE A 135 4.90 22.39 -2.95
N THR A 136 5.34 23.61 -2.67
CA THR A 136 6.42 24.28 -3.38
C THR A 136 7.49 24.72 -2.39
N GLN A 137 8.75 24.55 -2.80
CA GLN A 137 9.89 25.13 -2.11
C GLN A 137 10.29 26.39 -2.86
N GLU A 138 10.21 27.54 -2.20
CA GLU A 138 10.62 28.81 -2.81
C GLU A 138 11.94 29.30 -2.23
N TRP A 139 11.90 29.88 -1.02
CA TRP A 139 13.03 30.57 -0.38
C TRP A 139 13.30 30.10 1.06
N SER A 140 12.46 29.22 1.58
CA SER A 140 12.53 28.72 2.96
C SER A 140 13.24 27.36 3.05
N THR A 141 13.62 27.00 4.27
CA THR A 141 14.18 25.69 4.63
C THR A 141 13.14 24.56 4.62
N GLU A 142 11.87 24.88 4.33
CA GLU A 142 10.72 23.98 4.36
C GLU A 142 10.00 24.02 3.01
N THR A 143 9.26 22.96 2.72
CA THR A 143 8.40 22.88 1.53
C THR A 143 6.97 23.18 1.99
N THR A 144 6.31 24.18 1.40
CA THR A 144 5.06 24.75 1.92
C THR A 144 3.92 24.65 0.91
N SER A 145 2.69 24.51 1.39
CA SER A 145 1.47 24.68 0.60
C SER A 145 0.53 25.68 1.28
N TYR A 146 -0.01 26.59 0.48
CA TYR A 146 -0.99 27.60 0.89
C TYR A 146 -2.31 27.38 0.15
N PHE A 147 -3.41 27.34 0.88
CA PHE A 147 -4.74 27.17 0.30
C PHE A 147 -5.84 27.57 1.28
N THR A 148 -7.08 27.66 0.79
CA THR A 148 -8.24 28.04 1.60
C THR A 148 -9.28 26.93 1.57
N ASN A 149 -9.63 26.40 2.75
CA ASN A 149 -10.78 25.52 2.93
C ASN A 149 -12.05 26.37 3.06
N LYS A 150 -12.93 26.32 2.06
CA LYS A 150 -14.22 27.06 2.05
C LYS A 150 -15.32 26.33 2.81
N GLY A 151 -15.04 25.13 3.30
CA GLY A 151 -15.91 24.39 4.19
C GLY A 151 -16.23 25.14 5.48
N SER A 152 -17.30 24.71 6.14
CA SER A 152 -17.76 25.30 7.39
C SER A 152 -17.08 24.73 8.64
N VAL A 153 -16.33 23.63 8.49
CA VAL A 153 -15.59 22.93 9.56
C VAL A 153 -14.24 22.43 9.03
N GLU A 154 -13.36 22.07 9.96
CA GLU A 154 -12.11 21.38 9.64
C GLU A 154 -12.35 20.00 9.04
N THR A 155 -11.36 19.51 8.31
CA THR A 155 -11.44 18.24 7.57
C THR A 155 -10.10 17.52 7.61
N PRO A 156 -10.07 16.18 7.66
CA PRO A 156 -8.82 15.43 7.66
C PRO A 156 -8.06 15.61 6.34
N ALA A 157 -6.74 15.65 6.46
CA ALA A 157 -5.83 15.70 5.33
C ALA A 157 -5.42 14.30 4.84
N LEU A 158 -5.17 14.18 3.54
CA LEU A 158 -4.39 13.11 2.94
C LEU A 158 -3.13 13.73 2.34
N ILE A 159 -1.95 13.41 2.88
CA ILE A 159 -0.67 13.92 2.40
C ILE A 159 0.12 12.78 1.78
N GLU A 160 0.52 12.95 0.53
CA GLU A 160 1.30 11.99 -0.23
C GLU A 160 2.63 12.62 -0.63
N MET A 161 3.73 11.91 -0.41
CA MET A 161 5.09 12.44 -0.58
C MET A 161 5.98 11.42 -1.28
N ASN A 162 6.77 11.90 -2.25
CA ASN A 162 7.89 11.15 -2.82
C ASN A 162 9.19 11.77 -2.31
N VAL A 163 10.02 10.98 -1.61
CA VAL A 163 11.24 11.44 -0.97
C VAL A 163 12.35 11.71 -1.99
N LYS A 164 13.00 12.88 -1.90
CA LYS A 164 14.17 13.23 -2.74
C LYS A 164 15.49 12.93 -2.05
N LYS A 165 15.59 13.07 -0.73
CA LYS A 165 16.79 12.76 0.06
C LYS A 165 16.44 11.96 1.32
N PRO A 166 17.32 11.06 1.79
CA PRO A 166 17.11 10.35 3.05
C PRO A 166 17.01 11.29 4.24
N SER A 167 16.22 10.92 5.25
CA SER A 167 16.11 11.68 6.50
C SER A 167 15.81 10.78 7.70
N THR A 168 16.21 11.23 8.88
CA THR A 168 15.94 10.58 10.18
C THR A 168 14.62 11.03 10.80
N PHE A 169 14.01 12.06 10.24
CA PHE A 169 12.69 12.55 10.66
C PHE A 169 11.91 13.16 9.50
N LEU A 170 10.60 13.31 9.71
CA LEU A 170 9.71 14.12 8.89
C LEU A 170 8.69 14.80 9.79
N ASP A 171 8.60 16.12 9.64
CA ASP A 171 7.63 16.98 10.26
C ASP A 171 6.63 17.50 9.23
N VAL A 172 5.36 17.48 9.60
CA VAL A 172 4.31 18.22 8.92
C VAL A 172 3.69 19.17 9.93
N TRP A 173 3.92 20.46 9.74
CA TRP A 173 3.33 21.50 10.58
C TRP A 173 1.99 21.95 9.99
N PHE A 174 0.96 22.10 10.82
CA PHE A 174 -0.39 22.48 10.42
C PHE A 174 -1.07 23.32 11.51
N GLY A 175 -2.33 23.70 11.31
CA GLY A 175 -3.10 24.53 12.24
C GLY A 175 -3.12 26.02 11.85
N GLU A 176 -3.58 26.84 12.78
CA GLU A 176 -3.68 28.30 12.58
C GLU A 176 -2.27 28.91 12.53
N TYR A 177 -2.02 29.78 11.56
CA TYR A 177 -0.73 30.45 11.37
C TYR A 177 -0.86 31.95 11.71
N PRO A 178 0.15 32.57 12.37
CA PRO A 178 1.38 31.97 12.89
C PRO A 178 1.23 31.34 14.29
N HIS A 179 0.06 31.51 14.92
CA HIS A 179 -0.20 31.14 16.31
C HIS A 179 -1.11 29.92 16.37
N ASN A 180 -0.89 29.01 17.33
CA ASN A 180 -1.65 27.74 17.49
C ASN A 180 -1.36 26.71 16.40
N ARG A 181 -0.08 26.58 16.05
CA ARG A 181 0.38 25.49 15.19
C ARG A 181 0.55 24.20 15.97
N ASP A 182 0.22 23.11 15.28
CA ASP A 182 0.47 21.75 15.70
C ASP A 182 1.38 21.07 14.67
N TYR A 183 1.88 19.89 15.00
CA TYR A 183 2.77 19.15 14.11
C TYR A 183 2.52 17.65 14.19
N PHE A 184 2.80 17.00 13.08
CA PHE A 184 2.95 15.56 12.95
C PHE A 184 4.43 15.26 12.79
N ARG A 185 4.98 14.32 13.58
CA ARG A 185 6.37 13.86 13.42
C ARG A 185 6.45 12.35 13.32
N ILE A 186 7.31 11.88 12.41
CA ILE A 186 7.91 10.54 12.46
C ILE A 186 9.42 10.67 12.59
N GLY A 187 10.05 9.78 13.37
CA GLY A 187 11.48 9.83 13.66
C GLY A 187 11.87 11.00 14.57
N TYR A 188 13.17 11.33 14.62
CA TYR A 188 13.68 12.43 15.44
C TYR A 188 14.79 13.20 14.71
N PRO A 189 14.83 14.54 14.87
CA PRO A 189 15.95 15.34 14.38
C PRO A 189 17.20 15.03 15.21
N LEU A 190 18.36 15.14 14.57
CA LEU A 190 19.64 14.83 15.19
C LEU A 190 20.15 15.98 16.06
N THR A 191 20.89 15.63 17.11
CA THR A 191 21.67 16.56 17.93
C THR A 191 23.06 16.81 17.32
N VAL A 192 23.77 17.82 17.81
CA VAL A 192 25.11 18.21 17.30
C VAL A 192 26.22 17.18 17.53
N GLU A 193 26.03 16.25 18.47
CA GLU A 193 26.97 15.16 18.77
C GLU A 193 26.64 13.85 18.02
N GLU A 194 25.45 13.79 17.40
CA GLU A 194 25.00 12.64 16.63
C GLU A 194 25.43 12.79 15.17
N THR A 195 26.06 11.75 14.63
CA THR A 195 26.37 11.68 13.20
C THR A 195 25.32 10.82 12.50
N THR A 196 24.88 11.23 11.31
CA THR A 196 24.04 10.38 10.47
C THR A 196 24.86 9.17 10.04
N VAL A 197 24.36 7.97 10.34
CA VAL A 197 24.85 6.76 9.68
C VAL A 197 23.70 6.20 8.86
N GLN A 198 23.93 6.11 7.56
CA GLN A 198 23.05 5.34 6.70
C GLN A 198 23.25 3.85 7.04
N GLU A 199 22.50 3.34 8.02
CA GLU A 199 22.51 1.91 8.38
C GLU A 199 22.27 1.03 7.15
N ARG A 200 21.48 1.53 6.21
CA ARG A 200 21.07 0.83 5.00
C ARG A 200 21.29 1.74 3.79
N GLU A 201 22.37 1.50 3.05
CA GLU A 201 22.81 2.29 1.90
C GLU A 201 22.41 1.58 0.61
N ARG A 202 21.48 2.15 -0.19
CA ARG A 202 21.07 1.52 -1.46
C ARG A 202 22.19 1.66 -2.49
N VAL A 203 22.86 0.56 -2.79
CA VAL A 203 23.99 0.51 -3.73
C VAL A 203 23.55 0.14 -5.15
N MET A 204 22.37 -0.47 -5.30
CA MET A 204 21.83 -0.86 -6.59
C MET A 204 20.31 -0.80 -6.57
N TRP A 205 19.74 -0.29 -7.66
CA TRP A 205 18.31 -0.40 -7.97
C TRP A 205 18.17 -0.57 -9.48
N ASP A 206 17.41 -1.58 -9.87
CA ASP A 206 17.08 -1.89 -11.25
C ASP A 206 15.58 -2.18 -11.32
N GLU A 207 14.84 -1.32 -12.02
CA GLU A 207 13.38 -1.44 -12.23
C GLU A 207 13.03 -2.55 -13.24
N MET A 208 14.02 -3.34 -13.69
CA MET A 208 13.83 -4.42 -14.66
C MET A 208 13.21 -3.96 -15.99
N ALA A 209 13.35 -2.68 -16.30
CA ALA A 209 12.80 -2.08 -17.51
C ALA A 209 13.53 -2.52 -18.79
N THR A 210 14.82 -2.86 -18.69
CA THR A 210 15.65 -3.22 -19.83
C THR A 210 16.75 -4.22 -19.46
N PRO A 211 17.07 -5.20 -20.32
CA PRO A 211 18.20 -6.10 -20.09
C PRO A 211 19.56 -5.39 -20.29
N ILE A 212 19.58 -4.16 -20.81
CA ILE A 212 20.81 -3.39 -20.99
C ILE A 212 21.50 -3.18 -19.63
N GLY A 213 22.80 -3.50 -19.57
CA GLY A 213 23.59 -3.43 -18.33
C GLY A 213 23.63 -4.75 -17.56
N TRP A 214 22.87 -5.77 -17.97
CA TRP A 214 23.01 -7.14 -17.51
C TRP A 214 23.91 -7.93 -18.47
N ILE A 215 24.85 -8.70 -17.92
CA ILE A 215 25.78 -9.53 -18.69
C ILE A 215 25.17 -10.92 -18.84
N PRO A 216 24.81 -11.38 -20.05
CA PRO A 216 24.27 -12.72 -20.26
C PRO A 216 25.26 -13.80 -19.82
N VAL A 217 24.75 -14.86 -19.22
CA VAL A 217 25.52 -16.07 -18.88
C VAL A 217 25.07 -17.18 -19.79
N THR A 218 25.96 -17.65 -20.66
CA THR A 218 25.69 -18.73 -21.62
C THR A 218 26.35 -20.03 -21.17
N GLY A 219 25.72 -21.17 -21.47
CA GLY A 219 26.23 -22.48 -21.08
C GLY A 219 25.88 -22.86 -19.64
N GLN A 220 26.58 -23.84 -19.08
CA GLN A 220 26.26 -24.41 -17.76
C GLN A 220 26.64 -23.44 -16.63
N PHE A 221 25.71 -23.17 -15.72
CA PHE A 221 25.94 -22.50 -14.47
C PHE A 221 25.21 -23.24 -13.34
N ASP A 222 25.97 -23.84 -12.42
CA ASP A 222 25.41 -24.64 -11.33
C ASP A 222 24.43 -25.73 -11.84
N ASP A 223 23.16 -25.71 -11.43
CA ASP A 223 22.12 -26.67 -11.85
C ASP A 223 21.32 -26.23 -13.09
N MET A 224 21.68 -25.10 -13.72
CA MET A 224 20.96 -24.50 -14.83
C MET A 224 21.85 -24.20 -16.04
N LYS A 225 21.23 -24.07 -17.21
CA LYS A 225 21.91 -23.78 -18.48
C LYS A 225 21.35 -22.53 -19.14
N GLY A 226 22.24 -21.58 -19.45
CA GLY A 226 21.91 -20.34 -20.13
C GLY A 226 21.77 -20.56 -21.63
N THR A 227 20.53 -20.66 -22.10
CA THR A 227 20.15 -20.90 -23.50
C THR A 227 19.19 -19.85 -24.05
N GLY A 228 18.51 -19.11 -23.17
CA GLY A 228 17.58 -18.05 -23.51
C GLY A 228 18.17 -16.65 -23.29
N SER A 229 17.36 -15.63 -23.55
CA SER A 229 17.71 -14.23 -23.31
C SER A 229 16.58 -13.47 -22.63
N PHE A 230 16.93 -12.44 -21.85
CA PHE A 230 15.95 -11.56 -21.22
C PHE A 230 15.39 -10.56 -22.23
N LYS A 231 14.08 -10.35 -22.17
CA LYS A 231 13.35 -9.30 -22.88
C LYS A 231 12.62 -8.40 -21.89
N SER A 232 12.44 -7.14 -22.29
CA SER A 232 11.61 -6.19 -21.55
C SER A 232 10.14 -6.43 -21.84
N ARG A 233 9.32 -6.54 -20.79
CA ARG A 233 7.87 -6.55 -20.88
C ARG A 233 7.36 -5.13 -20.64
N GLY A 234 7.13 -4.38 -21.72
CA GLY A 234 6.52 -3.06 -21.65
C GLY A 234 7.27 -2.04 -20.77
N GLY A 235 8.56 -2.24 -20.51
CA GLY A 235 9.38 -1.35 -19.68
C GLY A 235 9.21 -1.51 -18.17
N TYR A 236 8.50 -2.52 -17.67
CA TYR A 236 8.24 -2.69 -16.23
C TYR A 236 8.70 -4.04 -15.63
N ALA A 237 9.19 -4.97 -16.46
CA ALA A 237 9.69 -6.26 -15.99
C ALA A 237 10.62 -6.93 -17.02
N LEU A 238 11.49 -7.81 -16.54
CA LEU A 238 12.26 -8.73 -17.38
C LEU A 238 11.63 -10.12 -17.38
N TYR A 239 11.50 -10.70 -18.56
CA TYR A 239 11.01 -12.07 -18.78
C TYR A 239 11.85 -12.81 -19.81
N CYS A 240 11.64 -14.12 -19.92
CA CYS A 240 12.23 -14.96 -20.96
C CYS A 240 11.14 -15.38 -21.95
N GLU A 241 11.28 -15.01 -23.23
CA GLU A 241 10.34 -15.40 -24.29
C GLU A 241 10.75 -16.75 -24.90
N ASP A 242 12.03 -16.89 -25.24
CA ASP A 242 12.60 -18.13 -25.76
C ASP A 242 13.61 -18.69 -24.75
N TYR A 243 13.26 -19.86 -24.22
CA TYR A 243 14.07 -20.58 -23.26
C TYR A 243 15.16 -21.42 -23.93
N GLY A 244 15.05 -21.73 -25.22
CA GLY A 244 15.88 -22.73 -25.90
C GLY A 244 15.38 -24.16 -25.70
N LYS A 245 16.27 -25.14 -25.85
CA LYS A 245 15.95 -26.58 -25.73
C LYS A 245 17.10 -27.35 -25.08
N GLU A 246 16.88 -27.83 -23.86
CA GLU A 246 17.85 -28.58 -23.07
C GLU A 246 17.15 -29.54 -22.09
N VAL A 247 17.92 -30.25 -21.26
CA VAL A 247 17.42 -31.08 -20.16
C VAL A 247 17.74 -30.39 -18.82
N GLY A 248 16.84 -30.52 -17.84
CA GLY A 248 16.97 -29.85 -16.54
C GLY A 248 16.50 -28.39 -16.57
N PHE A 249 17.10 -27.52 -15.75
CA PHE A 249 16.77 -26.09 -15.78
C PHE A 249 17.50 -25.37 -16.90
N TYR A 250 16.75 -24.67 -17.76
CA TYR A 250 17.34 -23.85 -18.80
C TYR A 250 16.47 -22.65 -19.16
N GLY A 251 17.10 -21.57 -19.61
CA GLY A 251 16.43 -20.31 -19.94
C GLY A 251 17.37 -19.12 -19.94
N ALA A 252 16.85 -17.94 -19.60
CA ALA A 252 17.61 -16.70 -19.55
C ALA A 252 18.34 -16.58 -18.21
N ILE A 253 19.65 -16.31 -18.28
CA ILE A 253 20.51 -16.09 -17.12
C ILE A 253 21.38 -14.86 -17.41
N ALA A 254 21.47 -13.95 -16.44
CA ALA A 254 22.32 -12.79 -16.55
C ALA A 254 22.82 -12.33 -15.19
N LYS A 255 23.98 -11.69 -15.16
CA LYS A 255 24.59 -11.17 -13.94
C LYS A 255 25.03 -9.72 -14.07
N LYS A 256 25.17 -9.05 -12.93
CA LYS A 256 25.57 -7.66 -12.83
C LYS A 256 26.41 -7.47 -11.57
N ASN A 257 27.44 -6.64 -11.65
CA ASN A 257 28.25 -6.28 -10.50
C ASN A 257 27.46 -5.33 -9.60
N ILE A 258 27.62 -5.49 -8.28
CA ILE A 258 27.04 -4.58 -7.30
C ILE A 258 27.99 -3.39 -7.12
N PRO A 259 27.56 -2.15 -7.40
CA PRO A 259 28.37 -0.96 -7.16
C PRO A 259 28.83 -0.88 -5.70
N GLY A 260 30.10 -0.54 -5.46
CA GLY A 260 30.66 -0.47 -4.10
C GLY A 260 30.82 -1.82 -3.39
N GLY A 261 30.56 -2.95 -4.08
CA GLY A 261 30.93 -4.28 -3.61
C GLY A 261 32.46 -4.51 -3.63
N PRO A 262 32.93 -5.60 -3.00
CA PRO A 262 32.15 -6.68 -2.41
C PRO A 262 31.65 -6.36 -0.98
N LEU A 263 30.40 -6.72 -0.69
CA LEU A 263 29.67 -6.36 0.54
C LEU A 263 29.62 -7.51 1.54
N GLN A 264 29.94 -7.22 2.81
CA GLN A 264 29.84 -8.20 3.90
C GLN A 264 28.38 -8.31 4.38
N ASP A 265 27.87 -7.21 4.95
CA ASP A 265 26.50 -7.10 5.43
C ASP A 265 25.65 -6.36 4.39
N PHE A 266 24.49 -6.93 4.09
CA PHE A 266 23.65 -6.48 2.99
C PHE A 266 22.19 -6.86 3.19
N GLU A 267 21.34 -6.24 2.39
CA GLU A 267 19.96 -6.64 2.17
C GLU A 267 19.66 -6.58 0.67
N MET A 268 18.90 -7.54 0.17
CA MET A 268 18.40 -7.56 -1.20
C MET A 268 16.90 -7.81 -1.18
N GLU A 269 16.17 -7.07 -2.02
CA GLU A 269 14.76 -7.28 -2.29
C GLU A 269 14.57 -7.46 -3.80
N ALA A 270 13.81 -8.48 -4.18
CA ALA A 270 13.35 -8.68 -5.56
C ALA A 270 11.83 -8.82 -5.58
N TRP A 271 11.18 -8.19 -6.55
CA TRP A 271 9.77 -8.42 -6.85
C TRP A 271 9.68 -9.40 -8.00
N MET A 272 8.87 -10.44 -7.83
CA MET A 272 8.78 -11.55 -8.76
C MET A 272 7.33 -11.96 -8.97
N THR A 273 7.07 -12.45 -10.18
CA THR A 273 5.78 -13.03 -10.56
C THR A 273 6.01 -14.44 -11.10
N LEU A 274 5.18 -15.39 -10.64
CA LEU A 274 5.12 -16.77 -11.11
C LEU A 274 3.66 -17.23 -11.03
N LYS A 275 2.97 -17.24 -12.18
CA LYS A 275 1.57 -17.67 -12.30
C LYS A 275 1.42 -18.72 -13.38
N SER A 276 1.11 -19.94 -12.95
CA SER A 276 0.78 -21.05 -13.84
C SER A 276 -0.64 -20.86 -14.39
N LYS A 277 -0.87 -21.22 -15.65
CA LYS A 277 -2.22 -21.21 -16.25
C LYS A 277 -2.82 -22.62 -16.29
N ASN A 278 -1.98 -23.62 -16.52
CA ASN A 278 -2.38 -25.02 -16.60
C ASN A 278 -1.56 -25.88 -15.62
N ILE A 279 -2.16 -27.00 -15.21
CA ILE A 279 -1.45 -28.04 -14.45
C ILE A 279 -0.33 -28.60 -15.33
N GLY A 280 0.86 -28.77 -14.74
CA GLY A 280 2.04 -29.31 -15.43
C GLY A 280 2.93 -28.28 -16.10
N GLU A 281 2.61 -26.99 -15.99
CA GLU A 281 3.56 -25.92 -16.25
C GLU A 281 4.64 -25.89 -15.17
N MET A 282 5.91 -25.85 -15.57
CA MET A 282 7.04 -25.90 -14.64
C MET A 282 8.09 -24.86 -14.96
N GLY A 283 8.57 -24.18 -13.92
CA GLY A 283 9.53 -23.10 -14.07
C GLY A 283 10.03 -22.54 -12.75
N ARG A 284 11.11 -21.75 -12.84
CA ARG A 284 11.80 -21.13 -11.72
C ARG A 284 12.25 -19.73 -12.06
N VAL A 285 11.96 -18.79 -11.16
CA VAL A 285 12.45 -17.41 -11.19
C VAL A 285 13.28 -17.17 -9.95
N GLU A 286 14.53 -16.76 -10.14
CA GLU A 286 15.55 -16.83 -9.10
C GLU A 286 16.49 -15.62 -9.13
N VAL A 287 16.91 -15.19 -7.94
CA VAL A 287 18.06 -14.30 -7.75
C VAL A 287 19.14 -15.04 -6.97
N LEU A 288 20.36 -15.02 -7.49
CA LEU A 288 21.56 -15.55 -6.86
C LEU A 288 22.50 -14.42 -6.49
N LEU A 289 23.14 -14.56 -5.33
CA LEU A 289 24.17 -13.68 -4.82
C LEU A 289 25.51 -14.37 -4.96
N LEU A 290 26.47 -13.72 -5.62
CA LEU A 290 27.76 -14.29 -5.96
C LEU A 290 28.91 -13.53 -5.30
N ASP A 291 30.00 -14.24 -5.02
CA ASP A 291 31.28 -13.63 -4.64
C ASP A 291 32.04 -13.07 -5.85
N GLU A 292 33.22 -12.47 -5.61
CA GLU A 292 34.06 -11.87 -6.66
C GLU A 292 34.49 -12.87 -7.74
N ALA A 293 34.57 -14.16 -7.40
CA ALA A 293 34.92 -15.23 -8.33
C ALA A 293 33.68 -15.86 -8.99
N SER A 294 32.52 -15.22 -8.90
CA SER A 294 31.23 -15.70 -9.40
C SER A 294 30.75 -17.03 -8.79
N ASN A 295 31.23 -17.41 -7.61
CA ASN A 295 30.68 -18.58 -6.90
C ASN A 295 29.39 -18.19 -6.17
N VAL A 296 28.44 -19.11 -6.11
CA VAL A 296 27.15 -18.89 -5.43
C VAL A 296 27.35 -18.85 -3.91
N VAL A 297 26.92 -17.76 -3.30
CA VAL A 297 26.88 -17.58 -1.84
C VAL A 297 25.48 -17.80 -1.29
N ALA A 298 24.45 -17.29 -1.97
CA ALA A 298 23.06 -17.50 -1.59
C ALA A 298 22.14 -17.46 -2.82
N ARG A 299 20.94 -18.04 -2.69
CA ARG A 299 19.89 -17.98 -3.72
C ARG A 299 18.52 -17.90 -3.09
N ILE A 300 17.64 -17.13 -3.71
CA ILE A 300 16.21 -17.07 -3.37
C ILE A 300 15.40 -17.20 -4.65
N ASN A 301 14.37 -18.04 -4.62
CA ASN A 301 13.56 -18.29 -5.80
C ASN A 301 12.11 -18.61 -5.45
N MET A 302 11.26 -18.41 -6.46
CA MET A 302 9.94 -19.01 -6.56
C MET A 302 9.98 -20.06 -7.67
N ASN A 303 9.37 -21.20 -7.44
CA ASN A 303 9.27 -22.26 -8.44
C ASN A 303 7.92 -22.98 -8.38
N ASP A 304 7.49 -23.48 -9.53
CA ASP A 304 6.47 -24.54 -9.63
C ASP A 304 7.13 -25.69 -10.38
N LEU A 305 7.21 -26.85 -9.72
CA LEU A 305 7.90 -28.04 -10.20
C LEU A 305 7.05 -29.29 -10.00
N TYR A 306 5.72 -29.15 -10.14
CA TYR A 306 4.80 -30.26 -10.01
C TYR A 306 4.07 -30.52 -11.33
N ALA A 307 4.34 -31.68 -11.93
CA ALA A 307 3.75 -32.06 -13.22
C ALA A 307 2.22 -32.30 -13.15
N THR A 308 1.68 -32.59 -11.95
CA THR A 308 0.29 -33.02 -11.75
C THR A 308 -0.52 -32.10 -10.84
N ALA A 309 0.06 -30.99 -10.37
CA ALA A 309 -0.64 -30.00 -9.55
C ALA A 309 0.03 -28.63 -9.72
N GLU A 310 -0.72 -27.54 -9.56
CA GLU A 310 -0.12 -26.21 -9.40
C GLU A 310 0.27 -26.05 -7.92
N ILE A 311 1.57 -26.05 -7.63
CA ILE A 311 2.08 -25.82 -6.28
C ILE A 311 3.31 -24.93 -6.38
N THR A 312 3.10 -23.65 -6.13
CA THR A 312 4.19 -22.67 -6.09
C THR A 312 4.90 -22.74 -4.73
N ARG A 313 6.22 -22.91 -4.76
CA ARG A 313 7.08 -22.94 -3.56
C ARG A 313 8.06 -21.79 -3.56
N ALA A 314 8.20 -21.16 -2.40
CA ALA A 314 9.31 -20.29 -2.09
C ALA A 314 10.48 -21.16 -1.61
N HIS A 315 11.67 -20.91 -2.13
CA HIS A 315 12.84 -21.72 -1.82
C HIS A 315 14.10 -20.86 -1.75
N MET A 316 14.74 -20.87 -0.57
CA MET A 316 15.80 -19.94 -0.20
C MET A 316 16.91 -20.66 0.54
N LYS A 317 18.14 -20.51 0.06
CA LYS A 317 19.30 -21.28 0.51
C LYS A 317 20.56 -20.41 0.57
N ILE A 318 21.48 -20.82 1.43
CA ILE A 318 22.85 -20.34 1.52
C ILE A 318 23.78 -21.49 1.11
N GLY A 319 24.85 -21.13 0.39
CA GLY A 319 25.87 -22.03 -0.09
C GLY A 319 25.42 -22.92 -1.24
N ASN A 320 26.30 -23.86 -1.57
CA ASN A 320 26.09 -24.85 -2.62
C ASN A 320 26.73 -26.18 -2.21
N SER A 321 26.50 -27.23 -3.00
CA SER A 321 27.12 -28.55 -2.77
C SER A 321 28.64 -28.56 -3.02
N GLY A 322 29.16 -27.58 -3.76
CA GLY A 322 30.59 -27.48 -4.11
C GLY A 322 31.50 -27.00 -2.96
N THR A 323 30.97 -26.35 -1.92
CA THR A 323 31.75 -25.92 -0.76
C THR A 323 31.34 -26.72 0.49
N PRO A 324 32.24 -27.53 1.10
CA PRO A 324 31.93 -28.31 2.29
C PRO A 324 31.38 -27.44 3.43
N ASN A 325 30.38 -27.94 4.16
CA ASN A 325 29.73 -27.27 5.29
C ASN A 325 29.12 -25.90 4.99
N SER A 326 28.94 -25.54 3.72
CA SER A 326 28.35 -24.26 3.32
C SER A 326 26.82 -24.29 3.18
N PHE A 327 26.27 -25.47 2.89
CA PHE A 327 24.86 -25.61 2.54
C PHE A 327 23.95 -25.40 3.75
N ARG A 328 23.04 -24.44 3.65
CA ARG A 328 21.95 -24.23 4.60
C ARG A 328 20.67 -23.92 3.86
N LYS A 329 19.63 -24.73 4.07
CA LYS A 329 18.27 -24.43 3.62
C LYS A 329 17.59 -23.55 4.67
N LEU A 330 17.21 -22.34 4.30
CA LEU A 330 16.47 -21.43 5.17
C LEU A 330 14.97 -21.64 5.01
N LEU A 331 14.50 -21.68 3.76
CA LEU A 331 13.07 -21.72 3.47
C LEU A 331 12.81 -22.66 2.30
N ASP A 332 11.77 -23.48 2.43
CA ASP A 332 11.28 -24.40 1.40
C ASP A 332 9.83 -24.76 1.71
N THR A 333 8.89 -23.92 1.28
CA THR A 333 7.47 -24.03 1.63
C THR A 333 6.57 -23.40 0.56
N SER A 334 5.32 -23.86 0.48
CA SER A 334 4.24 -23.24 -0.28
C SER A 334 3.38 -22.27 0.53
N GLY A 335 3.73 -22.06 1.81
CA GLY A 335 3.02 -21.20 2.76
C GLY A 335 2.26 -21.99 3.83
N TYR A 336 1.19 -21.41 4.38
CA TYR A 336 0.37 -22.06 5.40
C TYR A 336 -0.46 -23.22 4.82
N TYR A 337 -0.95 -23.06 3.59
CA TYR A 337 -1.60 -24.11 2.80
C TYR A 337 -0.76 -24.42 1.56
N SER A 338 -0.99 -25.59 0.95
CA SER A 338 -0.26 -26.02 -0.24
C SER A 338 -0.41 -25.07 -1.44
N THR A 339 -1.47 -24.26 -1.45
CA THR A 339 -1.81 -23.32 -2.53
C THR A 339 -1.58 -21.85 -2.14
N THR A 340 -1.06 -21.55 -0.95
CA THR A 340 -0.96 -20.16 -0.45
C THR A 340 -0.17 -19.26 -1.40
N PHE A 341 0.93 -19.76 -1.97
CA PHE A 341 1.74 -19.02 -2.94
C PHE A 341 1.38 -19.27 -4.40
N ASN A 342 0.30 -20.01 -4.73
CA ASN A 342 -0.15 -20.13 -6.11
C ASN A 342 -0.53 -18.76 -6.68
N GLN A 343 -0.47 -18.60 -8.01
CA GLN A 343 -0.66 -17.30 -8.66
C GLN A 343 0.20 -16.19 -8.02
N PHE A 344 1.50 -16.45 -7.86
CA PHE A 344 2.39 -15.59 -7.11
C PHE A 344 2.67 -14.29 -7.86
N ARG A 345 2.44 -13.17 -7.18
CA ARG A 345 3.11 -11.89 -7.43
C ARG A 345 3.45 -11.32 -6.07
N GLY A 346 4.71 -10.98 -5.85
CA GLY A 346 5.15 -10.63 -4.51
C GLY A 346 6.60 -10.22 -4.42
N ARG A 347 7.07 -10.05 -3.18
CA ARG A 347 8.45 -9.68 -2.88
C ARG A 347 9.17 -10.79 -2.12
N LEU A 348 10.44 -10.97 -2.45
CA LEU A 348 11.37 -11.83 -1.75
C LEU A 348 12.50 -10.95 -1.20
N ARG A 349 12.98 -11.24 0.02
CA ARG A 349 14.16 -10.59 0.59
C ARG A 349 15.13 -11.61 1.16
N ILE A 350 16.41 -11.24 1.12
CA ILE A 350 17.47 -11.88 1.88
C ILE A 350 18.38 -10.80 2.45
N ALA A 351 18.78 -10.96 3.70
CA ALA A 351 19.72 -10.06 4.35
C ALA A 351 20.71 -10.84 5.20
N ARG A 352 21.90 -10.26 5.32
CA ARG A 352 22.96 -10.72 6.20
C ARG A 352 23.44 -9.56 7.07
N ARG A 353 23.42 -9.76 8.39
CA ARG A 353 23.86 -8.77 9.39
C ARG A 353 24.76 -9.46 10.42
N GLY A 354 26.07 -9.27 10.33
CA GLY A 354 27.06 -10.01 11.09
C GLY A 354 26.97 -11.50 10.79
N LYS A 355 26.55 -12.28 11.80
CA LYS A 355 26.33 -13.75 11.72
C LYS A 355 24.88 -14.15 11.44
N VAL A 356 23.98 -13.17 11.33
CA VAL A 356 22.54 -13.41 11.18
C VAL A 356 22.16 -13.35 9.71
N TRP A 357 21.54 -14.41 9.22
CA TRP A 357 20.85 -14.45 7.94
C TRP A 357 19.35 -14.39 8.17
N SER A 358 18.66 -13.59 7.37
CA SER A 358 17.21 -13.50 7.39
C SER A 358 16.66 -13.52 5.97
N VAL A 359 15.58 -14.27 5.77
CA VAL A 359 14.85 -14.31 4.51
C VAL A 359 13.38 -14.01 4.72
N TYR A 360 12.76 -13.43 3.71
CA TYR A 360 11.37 -13.05 3.72
C TYR A 360 10.73 -13.33 2.37
N VAL A 361 9.49 -13.81 2.38
CA VAL A 361 8.65 -13.92 1.20
C VAL A 361 7.26 -13.39 1.55
N ALA A 362 6.68 -12.60 0.64
CA ALA A 362 5.29 -12.18 0.75
C ALA A 362 4.61 -12.17 -0.62
N LYS A 363 3.44 -12.80 -0.69
CA LYS A 363 2.51 -12.63 -1.81
C LYS A 363 1.72 -11.34 -1.58
N PHE A 364 1.59 -10.51 -2.61
CA PHE A 364 0.78 -9.30 -2.52
C PHE A 364 -0.70 -9.61 -2.49
N ILE A 365 -1.48 -8.73 -1.84
CA ILE A 365 -2.94 -8.74 -1.96
C ILE A 365 -3.29 -8.35 -3.40
N ASP A 366 -4.17 -9.11 -4.03
CA ASP A 366 -4.52 -8.94 -5.45
C ASP A 366 -4.87 -7.49 -5.79
N GLY A 367 -4.31 -6.99 -6.90
CA GLY A 367 -4.49 -5.61 -7.34
C GLY A 367 -3.72 -4.55 -6.53
N THR A 368 -2.93 -4.94 -5.53
CA THR A 368 -2.16 -4.02 -4.68
C THR A 368 -0.68 -4.39 -4.62
N GLU A 369 0.11 -3.54 -3.97
CA GLU A 369 1.52 -3.78 -3.59
C GLU A 369 1.67 -3.97 -2.08
N LYS A 370 0.57 -4.30 -1.39
CA LYS A 370 0.55 -4.55 0.05
C LYS A 370 0.78 -6.03 0.31
N ASP A 371 1.60 -6.33 1.32
CA ASP A 371 1.91 -7.70 1.69
C ASP A 371 0.67 -8.40 2.27
N GLY A 372 0.33 -9.55 1.70
CA GLY A 372 -0.70 -10.46 2.18
C GLY A 372 -0.08 -11.63 2.95
N ALA A 373 -0.22 -12.85 2.40
CA ALA A 373 0.42 -14.03 2.98
C ALA A 373 1.95 -13.89 2.95
N SER A 374 2.58 -13.92 4.12
CA SER A 374 4.01 -13.66 4.29
C SER A 374 4.66 -14.63 5.27
N LEU A 375 5.96 -14.84 5.11
CA LEU A 375 6.77 -15.65 6.00
C LEU A 375 8.16 -15.04 6.14
N VAL A 376 8.70 -15.06 7.35
CA VAL A 376 10.06 -14.66 7.68
C VAL A 376 10.77 -15.82 8.35
N GLU A 377 12.01 -16.06 7.96
CA GLU A 377 12.89 -17.02 8.64
C GLU A 377 14.20 -16.35 8.99
N ARG A 378 14.72 -16.67 10.17
CA ARG A 378 15.99 -16.13 10.68
C ARG A 378 16.88 -17.27 11.16
N TRP A 379 18.14 -17.24 10.73
CA TRP A 379 19.18 -18.16 11.16
C TRP A 379 20.40 -17.41 11.68
N ILE A 380 20.98 -17.88 12.79
CA ILE A 380 22.21 -17.35 13.36
C ILE A 380 23.30 -18.40 13.12
N ASP A 381 24.39 -18.00 12.48
CA ASP A 381 25.53 -18.88 12.22
C ASP A 381 26.45 -18.96 13.45
N GLU A 382 26.20 -19.94 14.30
CA GLU A 382 27.04 -20.25 15.47
C GLU A 382 28.20 -21.18 15.12
N THR A 383 28.11 -21.89 14.00
CA THR A 383 29.02 -22.97 13.59
C THR A 383 30.16 -22.52 12.69
N GLY A 384 30.10 -21.29 12.16
CA GLY A 384 31.12 -20.75 11.26
C GLY A 384 30.97 -21.26 9.82
N ASN A 385 29.76 -21.16 9.26
CA ASN A 385 29.50 -21.46 7.86
C ASN A 385 30.35 -20.56 6.96
N PRO A 386 31.12 -21.11 6.00
CA PRO A 386 31.99 -20.34 5.12
C PRO A 386 31.30 -19.21 4.36
N MET A 387 30.00 -19.34 4.07
CA MET A 387 29.22 -18.33 3.33
C MET A 387 28.95 -17.09 4.18
N THR A 388 28.95 -17.21 5.50
CA THR A 388 28.85 -16.06 6.43
C THR A 388 30.15 -15.25 6.48
N GLU A 389 31.27 -15.74 5.95
CA GLU A 389 32.49 -14.93 5.83
C GLU A 389 32.70 -14.39 4.41
N ARG A 390 32.00 -14.95 3.41
CA ARG A 390 32.08 -14.47 2.03
C ARG A 390 31.33 -13.16 1.84
N LYS A 391 31.95 -12.29 1.05
CA LYS A 391 31.37 -11.02 0.60
C LYS A 391 30.65 -11.22 -0.74
N ILE A 392 29.55 -10.50 -0.92
CA ILE A 392 28.78 -10.51 -2.17
C ILE A 392 29.29 -9.40 -3.09
N ALA A 393 29.70 -9.76 -4.29
CA ALA A 393 30.19 -8.82 -5.31
C ALA A 393 29.22 -8.64 -6.48
N GLN A 394 28.41 -9.66 -6.75
CA GLN A 394 27.55 -9.70 -7.94
C GLN A 394 26.17 -10.23 -7.60
N VAL A 395 25.19 -9.79 -8.37
CA VAL A 395 23.84 -10.34 -8.40
C VAL A 395 23.59 -11.00 -9.75
N MET A 396 22.98 -12.17 -9.73
CA MET A 396 22.57 -12.92 -10.92
C MET A 396 21.08 -13.16 -10.86
N ILE A 397 20.41 -13.01 -11.99
CA ILE A 397 18.99 -13.31 -12.16
C ILE A 397 18.85 -14.46 -13.15
N SER A 398 17.86 -15.32 -12.93
CA SER A 398 17.50 -16.37 -13.87
C SER A 398 16.00 -16.60 -13.95
N ILE A 399 15.54 -16.90 -15.17
CA ILE A 399 14.19 -17.37 -15.47
C ILE A 399 14.35 -18.61 -16.33
N CYS A 400 14.01 -19.77 -15.77
CA CYS A 400 14.20 -21.07 -16.39
C CYS A 400 12.90 -21.87 -16.44
N LYS A 401 12.78 -22.72 -17.45
CA LYS A 401 11.80 -23.80 -17.48
C LYS A 401 12.47 -25.14 -17.14
N TRP A 402 11.65 -26.16 -16.86
CA TRP A 402 12.13 -27.50 -16.51
C TRP A 402 11.92 -28.51 -17.64
N ASP A 403 13.01 -29.04 -18.19
CA ASP A 403 13.00 -30.12 -19.19
C ASP A 403 12.04 -29.80 -20.37
N ASN A 404 11.33 -30.79 -20.89
CA ASN A 404 10.36 -30.63 -21.96
C ASN A 404 8.95 -30.19 -21.48
N HIS A 405 8.81 -29.72 -20.24
CA HIS A 405 7.53 -29.22 -19.75
C HIS A 405 7.21 -27.85 -20.38
N GLN A 406 5.92 -27.50 -20.36
CA GLN A 406 5.49 -26.17 -20.72
C GLN A 406 6.03 -25.16 -19.69
N PRO A 407 6.59 -24.02 -20.12
CA PRO A 407 7.00 -22.98 -19.20
C PRO A 407 5.79 -22.41 -18.48
N VAL A 408 5.99 -21.93 -17.25
CA VAL A 408 4.98 -21.18 -16.49
C VAL A 408 4.49 -19.99 -17.32
N ASN A 409 3.16 -19.85 -17.44
CA ASN A 409 2.52 -18.87 -18.31
C ASN A 409 2.97 -17.42 -18.06
N GLU A 410 3.05 -16.98 -16.81
CA GLU A 410 3.54 -15.65 -16.45
C GLU A 410 4.68 -15.76 -15.43
N ILE A 411 5.91 -15.53 -15.90
CA ILE A 411 7.12 -15.57 -15.08
C ILE A 411 8.02 -14.38 -15.40
N GLN A 412 8.35 -13.58 -14.39
CA GLN A 412 9.13 -12.35 -14.55
C GLN A 412 9.71 -11.83 -13.24
N ILE A 413 10.66 -10.89 -13.37
CA ILE A 413 11.21 -10.08 -12.28
C ILE A 413 10.82 -8.64 -12.55
N ASP A 414 10.17 -8.02 -11.57
CA ASP A 414 9.53 -6.70 -11.68
C ASP A 414 10.44 -5.58 -11.14
N ASP A 415 11.22 -5.85 -10.09
CA ASP A 415 12.07 -4.87 -9.42
C ASP A 415 13.19 -5.58 -8.66
N LEU A 416 14.39 -4.98 -8.59
CA LEU A 416 15.48 -5.48 -7.75
C LEU A 416 16.22 -4.32 -7.10
N LYS A 417 16.37 -4.42 -5.79
CA LYS A 417 17.10 -3.45 -4.98
C LYS A 417 18.13 -4.16 -4.11
N PHE A 418 19.30 -3.55 -3.97
CA PHE A 418 20.38 -4.03 -3.14
C PHE A 418 20.87 -2.91 -2.22
N TRP A 419 20.98 -3.20 -0.94
CA TRP A 419 21.47 -2.30 0.08
C TRP A 419 22.70 -2.89 0.78
N LYS A 420 23.72 -2.07 0.98
CA LYS A 420 24.81 -2.31 1.91
C LYS A 420 24.32 -1.98 3.31
N VAL A 421 24.54 -2.87 4.27
CA VAL A 421 24.18 -2.64 5.67
C VAL A 421 25.45 -2.22 6.42
N ASN A 422 25.49 -0.96 6.87
CA ASN A 422 26.60 -0.41 7.62
C ASN A 422 26.45 -0.76 9.11
N LYS A 423 27.55 -1.06 9.80
CA LYS A 423 27.53 -1.21 11.26
C LYS A 423 27.25 0.16 11.89
N VAL A 424 26.16 0.27 12.64
CA VAL A 424 25.73 1.49 13.34
C VAL A 424 26.44 1.56 14.69
N PRO A 425 27.35 2.53 14.93
CA PRO A 425 27.86 2.79 16.27
C PRO A 425 26.73 3.21 17.21
N SER A 426 26.85 2.94 18.51
CA SER A 426 25.83 3.20 19.53
C SER A 426 25.39 4.66 19.67
N ASN A 427 26.04 5.60 18.99
CA ASN A 427 25.78 7.05 19.04
C ASN A 427 25.28 7.63 17.71
N THR A 428 24.57 6.82 16.90
CA THR A 428 24.11 7.23 15.56
C THR A 428 22.67 6.78 15.33
N GLN A 429 21.85 7.63 14.71
CA GLN A 429 20.45 7.34 14.42
C GLN A 429 20.26 7.04 12.92
N PRO A 430 19.64 5.91 12.55
CA PRO A 430 19.45 5.54 11.14
C PRO A 430 18.41 6.42 10.45
N TYR A 431 18.56 6.60 9.13
CA TYR A 431 17.50 7.19 8.30
C TYR A 431 16.21 6.35 8.39
N ILE A 432 15.06 7.01 8.52
CA ILE A 432 13.76 6.35 8.61
C ILE A 432 13.10 6.15 7.23
N PHE A 433 13.59 6.87 6.21
CA PHE A 433 13.24 6.70 4.80
C PHE A 433 14.40 7.16 3.89
N ASP A 434 14.43 6.63 2.67
CA ASP A 434 15.46 6.84 1.64
C ASP A 434 14.90 7.56 0.39
N THR A 435 15.78 8.04 -0.49
CA THR A 435 15.39 8.62 -1.79
C THR A 435 14.56 7.65 -2.63
N GLY A 436 13.42 8.13 -3.11
CA GLY A 436 12.45 7.39 -3.90
C GLY A 436 11.36 6.71 -3.07
N ASP A 437 11.45 6.75 -1.74
CA ASP A 437 10.39 6.21 -0.88
C ASP A 437 9.10 7.03 -1.01
N LYS A 438 7.96 6.34 -0.94
CA LYS A 438 6.63 6.94 -0.93
C LYS A 438 6.08 6.97 0.49
N ILE A 439 5.82 8.16 1.01
CA ILE A 439 5.22 8.36 2.33
C ILE A 439 3.78 8.82 2.15
N VAL A 440 2.85 8.17 2.86
CA VAL A 440 1.42 8.54 2.87
C VAL A 440 0.98 8.74 4.31
N ILE A 441 0.44 9.93 4.61
CA ILE A 441 -0.21 10.27 5.88
C ILE A 441 -1.71 10.43 5.59
N ASP A 442 -2.52 9.50 6.11
CA ASP A 442 -3.97 9.48 5.98
C ASP A 442 -4.60 9.77 7.35
N THR A 443 -5.04 11.02 7.55
CA THR A 443 -5.60 11.47 8.84
C THR A 443 -6.96 10.85 9.13
N GLU A 444 -7.79 10.58 8.10
CA GLU A 444 -9.09 9.92 8.30
C GLU A 444 -8.89 8.51 8.88
N LYS A 445 -7.85 7.80 8.44
CA LYS A 445 -7.50 6.47 8.96
C LYS A 445 -6.50 6.49 10.12
N SER A 446 -6.02 7.65 10.54
CA SER A 446 -4.92 7.80 11.51
C SER A 446 -3.72 6.89 11.18
N LEU A 447 -3.34 6.85 9.91
CA LEU A 447 -2.35 5.93 9.36
C LEU A 447 -1.21 6.69 8.71
N VAL A 448 0.02 6.25 8.98
CA VAL A 448 1.21 6.66 8.22
C VAL A 448 1.89 5.43 7.64
N THR A 449 2.28 5.49 6.37
CA THR A 449 3.01 4.41 5.70
C THR A 449 4.22 4.91 4.96
N ILE A 450 5.26 4.07 4.89
CA ILE A 450 6.45 4.25 4.06
C ILE A 450 6.51 3.04 3.13
N ASN A 451 6.43 3.27 1.81
CA ASN A 451 6.31 2.23 0.78
C ASN A 451 5.19 1.20 1.08
N GLY A 452 4.06 1.67 1.58
CA GLY A 452 2.90 0.84 1.95
C GLY A 452 3.03 0.08 3.28
N LYS A 453 4.21 0.07 3.91
CA LYS A 453 4.40 -0.51 5.25
C LYS A 453 3.98 0.49 6.33
N ASN A 454 3.21 0.03 7.31
CA ASN A 454 2.82 0.85 8.45
C ASN A 454 4.06 1.37 9.20
N ALA A 455 4.10 2.68 9.43
CA ALA A 455 5.19 3.39 10.11
C ALA A 455 4.71 4.10 11.40
N ILE A 456 3.55 3.72 11.94
CA ILE A 456 2.99 4.33 13.15
C ILE A 456 3.89 4.14 14.38
N ASN A 457 4.69 3.07 14.41
CA ASN A 457 5.61 2.75 15.49
C ASN A 457 6.77 3.76 15.62
N ILE A 458 7.03 4.55 14.58
CA ILE A 458 8.05 5.62 14.59
C ILE A 458 7.44 7.02 14.66
N LYS A 459 6.10 7.14 14.76
CA LYS A 459 5.43 8.41 15.00
C LYS A 459 5.74 8.90 16.41
N GLU A 460 6.08 10.18 16.56
CA GLU A 460 6.26 10.80 17.86
C GLU A 460 4.94 10.76 18.65
N PHE A 461 5.00 10.37 19.92
CA PHE A 461 3.81 10.15 20.74
C PHE A 461 2.95 11.42 20.89
N PHE A 462 3.59 12.59 21.08
CA PHE A 462 2.91 13.86 21.32
C PHE A 462 2.49 14.63 20.06
N SER A 463 2.91 14.18 18.87
CA SER A 463 2.51 14.83 17.63
C SER A 463 1.07 14.46 17.25
N ASN A 464 0.33 15.32 16.55
CA ASN A 464 -1.02 15.04 16.09
C ASN A 464 -1.08 14.80 14.57
N PHE A 465 -2.14 14.14 14.09
CA PHE A 465 -2.33 13.96 12.65
C PHE A 465 -2.77 15.27 11.97
N PRO A 466 -2.26 15.60 10.77
CA PRO A 466 -2.57 16.87 10.11
C PRO A 466 -4.04 17.03 9.77
N VAL A 467 -4.63 18.14 10.16
CA VAL A 467 -5.98 18.56 9.76
C VAL A 467 -5.93 19.85 8.94
N VAL A 468 -6.90 20.00 8.04
CA VAL A 468 -7.14 21.23 7.28
C VAL A 468 -8.18 22.05 8.03
N ILE A 469 -7.76 23.17 8.61
CA ILE A 469 -8.63 24.08 9.36
C ILE A 469 -9.58 24.83 8.41
N ARG A 470 -10.64 25.43 8.95
CA ARG A 470 -11.51 26.32 8.17
C ARG A 470 -10.76 27.60 7.79
N GLY A 471 -10.96 28.07 6.56
CA GLY A 471 -10.33 29.30 6.08
C GLY A 471 -8.93 29.06 5.55
N GLU A 472 -8.03 30.02 5.78
CA GLU A 472 -6.67 29.98 5.25
C GLU A 472 -5.82 28.93 5.97
N ASN A 473 -5.08 28.15 5.20
CA ASN A 473 -4.17 27.12 5.67
C ASN A 473 -2.77 27.37 5.13
N ARG A 474 -1.78 27.18 6.00
CA ARG A 474 -0.37 27.00 5.65
C ARG A 474 0.10 25.69 6.24
N ILE A 475 0.57 24.79 5.38
CA ILE A 475 1.14 23.50 5.81
C ILE A 475 2.58 23.44 5.32
N ASP A 476 3.48 23.14 6.25
CA ASP A 476 4.92 23.09 5.98
C ASP A 476 5.44 21.69 6.24
N ILE A 477 6.34 21.21 5.37
CA ILE A 477 7.00 19.92 5.48
C ILE A 477 8.51 20.12 5.67
N MET A 478 9.07 19.42 6.65
CA MET A 478 10.50 19.41 6.93
C MET A 478 11.00 17.96 7.12
N PRO A 479 12.13 17.54 6.52
CA PRO A 479 12.98 18.32 5.61
C PRO A 479 12.27 18.64 4.28
N PRO A 480 12.73 19.67 3.56
CA PRO A 480 12.05 20.15 2.36
C PRO A 480 12.23 19.24 1.14
N ASP A 481 13.15 18.27 1.23
CA ASP A 481 13.58 17.37 0.17
C ASP A 481 12.54 16.29 -0.16
N VAL A 482 11.30 16.70 -0.42
CA VAL A 482 10.18 15.86 -0.85
C VAL A 482 9.44 16.48 -2.03
N ASN A 483 8.73 15.66 -2.80
CA ASN A 483 7.68 16.09 -3.72
C ASN A 483 6.34 15.68 -3.11
N ALA A 484 5.57 16.65 -2.63
CA ALA A 484 4.38 16.40 -1.84
C ALA A 484 3.11 16.97 -2.46
N THR A 485 1.99 16.31 -2.20
CA THR A 485 0.63 16.82 -2.42
C THR A 485 -0.20 16.63 -1.17
N ILE A 486 -1.13 17.54 -0.94
CA ILE A 486 -2.17 17.41 0.07
C ILE A 486 -3.54 17.43 -0.60
N SER A 487 -4.38 16.48 -0.23
CA SER A 487 -5.76 16.38 -0.67
C SER A 487 -6.73 16.39 0.52
N TYR A 488 -7.89 17.02 0.34
CA TYR A 488 -8.96 17.03 1.33
C TYR A 488 -10.32 17.26 0.67
N ARG A 489 -11.40 16.86 1.35
CA ARG A 489 -12.78 17.22 0.95
C ARG A 489 -13.33 18.25 1.91
N GLU A 490 -13.85 19.35 1.39
CA GLU A 490 -14.49 20.39 2.21
C GLU A 490 -15.72 19.82 2.93
N ARG A 491 -15.91 20.19 4.20
CA ARG A 491 -17.04 19.72 5.03
C ARG A 491 -18.00 20.87 5.35
N TYR A 492 -19.29 20.65 5.11
CA TYR A 492 -20.38 21.61 5.30
C TYR A 492 -21.38 21.11 6.37
N ARG A 493 -21.75 21.97 7.32
CA ARG A 493 -22.58 21.63 8.49
C ARG A 493 -23.99 21.14 8.21
#